data_AF-A0A497X3V8-F1
#
_entry.id   AF-A0A497X3V8-F1
#
_cell.length_a   1.000
_cell.length_b   1.000
_cell.length_c   1.000
_cell.angle_alpha   90.00
_cell.angle_beta   90.00
_cell.angle_gamma   90.00
#
_symmetry.space_group_name_H-M   'P 1'
#
loop_
_entity.id
_entity.type
_entity.pdbx_description
1 polymer ?
#
loop_
_entity_poly.entity_id
_entity_poly.type
_entity_poly.pdbx_seq_one_letter_code
_entity_poly.pdbx_strand_id
1 'polypeptide(L)'
;MHQGGGTPAGAGVYHARVMSGFDWPALLRVGVAGGLKPAEFWALTPAELVLVLGLEAVEKPLNRARLAELERMYSDMKGAP
;
A
#
# COMPACT_ATOMS: atom_id res chain seq x y z
N MET A 1 -17.95 16.13 47.10
CA MET A 1 -18.66 16.93 46.08
C MET A 1 -17.69 17.06 44.92
N HIS A 2 -17.56 16.04 44.06
CA HIS A 2 -18.39 15.69 42.91
C HIS A 2 -18.40 16.74 41.79
N GLN A 3 -18.32 16.20 40.56
CA GLN A 3 -18.34 16.83 39.22
C GLN A 3 -16.95 17.32 38.75
N GLY A 4 -16.42 16.95 37.60
CA GLY A 4 -16.94 16.25 36.41
C GLY A 4 -16.03 16.72 35.25
N GLY A 5 -15.37 15.86 34.50
CA GLY A 5 -15.98 15.05 33.45
C GLY A 5 -15.87 15.80 32.13
N GLY A 6 -14.94 15.38 31.26
CA GLY A 6 -14.73 16.01 29.96
C GLY A 6 -13.52 15.49 29.19
N THR A 7 -13.45 14.17 29.03
CA THR A 7 -12.57 13.52 28.05
C THR A 7 -12.90 14.06 26.65
N PRO A 8 -11.95 14.61 25.87
CA PRO A 8 -12.12 14.64 24.43
C PRO A 8 -12.00 13.21 23.92
N ALA A 9 -13.15 12.60 23.70
CA ALA A 9 -13.30 11.42 22.88
C ALA A 9 -12.86 11.74 21.44
N GLY A 10 -12.20 10.78 20.79
CA GLY A 10 -12.18 10.69 19.33
C GLY A 10 -10.89 11.12 18.63
N ALA A 11 -9.74 10.54 18.98
CA ALA A 11 -8.59 10.49 18.07
C ALA A 11 -7.75 9.23 18.31
N GLY A 12 -8.39 8.07 18.44
CA GLY A 12 -7.71 6.78 18.46
C GLY A 12 -8.28 5.92 17.35
N VAL A 13 -7.62 5.88 16.18
CA VAL A 13 -7.36 4.66 15.36
C VAL A 13 -6.78 5.04 13.99
N TYR A 14 -5.54 5.53 13.93
CA TYR A 14 -4.69 5.30 12.73
C TYR A 14 -3.26 4.88 13.07
N HIS A 15 -2.87 4.84 14.34
CA HIS A 15 -1.56 4.34 14.75
C HIS A 15 -1.65 2.90 15.22
N ALA A 16 -1.94 1.98 14.29
CA ALA A 16 -1.54 0.59 14.44
C ALA A 16 -0.20 0.42 13.73
N ARG A 17 0.87 0.52 14.52
CA ARG A 17 2.25 0.09 14.24
C ARG A 17 2.42 -0.76 12.96
N VAL A 18 2.85 -0.15 11.86
CA VAL A 18 3.35 -0.95 10.72
C VAL A 18 4.80 -1.33 11.04
N MET A 19 4.96 -2.57 11.51
CA MET A 19 6.18 -3.33 11.24
C MET A 19 6.24 -3.57 9.72
N SER A 20 7.26 -3.04 9.04
CA SER A 20 7.76 -3.43 7.70
C SER A 20 6.80 -4.22 6.80
N GLY A 21 5.66 -3.62 6.44
CA GLY A 21 4.63 -4.29 5.64
C GLY A 21 3.87 -3.27 4.81
N PHE A 22 3.37 -3.70 3.66
CA PHE A 22 2.57 -2.85 2.78
C PHE A 22 1.21 -2.53 3.41
N ASP A 23 0.83 -1.25 3.45
CA ASP A 23 -0.41 -0.76 4.09
C ASP A 23 -1.63 -1.04 3.21
N TRP A 24 -2.05 -2.31 3.21
CA TRP A 24 -3.24 -2.78 2.51
C TRP A 24 -4.53 -2.05 2.90
N PRO A 25 -4.82 -1.83 4.20
CA PRO A 25 -6.03 -1.11 4.58
C PRO A 25 -6.09 0.31 4.06
N ALA A 26 -4.95 1.03 3.99
CA ALA A 26 -4.91 2.35 3.40
C ALA A 26 -5.19 2.31 1.90
N LEU A 27 -4.57 1.37 1.16
CA LEU A 27 -4.78 1.24 -0.28
C LEU A 27 -6.26 1.03 -0.64
N LEU A 28 -6.95 0.12 0.07
CA LEU A 28 -8.36 -0.16 -0.16
C LEU A 28 -9.26 1.05 0.15
N ARG A 29 -8.95 1.79 1.22
CA ARG A 29 -9.69 3.03 1.56
C ARG A 29 -9.58 4.07 0.46
N VAL A 30 -8.40 4.24 -0.13
CA VAL A 30 -8.20 5.17 -1.24
C VAL A 30 -8.97 4.69 -2.49
N GLY A 31 -8.92 3.40 -2.81
CA GLY A 31 -9.67 2.84 -3.95
C GLY A 31 -11.19 3.04 -3.82
N VAL A 32 -11.75 2.77 -2.63
CA VAL A 32 -13.19 2.98 -2.34
C VAL A 32 -13.56 4.46 -2.36
N ALA A 33 -12.71 5.33 -1.78
CA ALA A 33 -12.92 6.78 -1.84
C ALA A 33 -12.88 7.33 -3.29
N GLY A 34 -12.13 6.66 -4.17
CA GLY A 34 -12.09 6.93 -5.62
C GLY A 34 -13.27 6.33 -6.41
N GLY A 35 -14.24 5.68 -5.75
CA GLY A 35 -15.44 5.14 -6.40
C GLY A 35 -15.25 3.81 -7.12
N LEU A 36 -14.10 3.14 -6.94
CA LEU A 36 -13.86 1.84 -7.54
C LEU A 36 -14.67 0.75 -6.82
N LYS A 37 -15.41 -0.07 -7.59
CA LYS A 37 -15.98 -1.31 -7.05
C LYS A 37 -14.86 -2.31 -6.77
N PRO A 38 -15.05 -3.26 -5.82
CA PRO A 38 -14.02 -4.26 -5.51
C PRO A 38 -13.51 -5.03 -6.74
N ALA A 39 -14.41 -5.40 -7.66
CA ALA A 39 -14.03 -6.09 -8.90
C ALA A 39 -13.20 -5.21 -9.85
N GLU A 40 -13.52 -3.92 -9.93
CA GLU A 40 -12.78 -2.96 -10.76
C GLU A 40 -11.38 -2.74 -10.19
N PHE A 41 -11.27 -2.59 -8.86
CA PHE A 41 -9.99 -2.44 -8.17
C PHE A 41 -9.03 -3.60 -8.44
N TRP A 42 -9.51 -4.84 -8.37
CA TRP A 42 -8.68 -6.03 -8.62
C TRP A 42 -8.40 -6.30 -10.10
N ALA A 43 -9.16 -5.69 -11.01
CA ALA A 43 -8.93 -5.80 -12.45
C ALA A 43 -7.84 -4.82 -12.94
N LEU A 44 -7.57 -3.74 -12.19
CA LEU A 44 -6.56 -2.75 -12.55
C LEU A 44 -5.15 -3.33 -12.42
N THR A 45 -4.30 -3.00 -13.40
CA THR A 45 -2.86 -3.14 -13.23
C THR A 45 -2.36 -2.14 -12.18
N PRO A 46 -1.22 -2.39 -11.50
CA PRO A 46 -0.65 -1.44 -10.56
C PRO A 46 -0.38 -0.06 -11.18
N ALA A 47 -0.02 0.00 -12.46
CA ALA A 47 0.18 1.26 -13.17
C ALA A 47 -1.12 2.04 -13.38
N GLU A 48 -2.21 1.36 -13.79
CA GLU A 48 -3.52 1.98 -13.93
C GLU A 48 -4.08 2.42 -12.57
N LEU A 49 -3.83 1.65 -11.51
CA LEU A 49 -4.22 2.03 -10.15
C LEU A 49 -3.53 3.35 -9.74
N VAL A 50 -2.22 3.49 -9.95
CA VAL A 50 -1.49 4.74 -9.68
C VAL A 50 -2.09 5.93 -10.45
N LEU A 51 -2.43 5.73 -11.73
CA LEU A 51 -3.06 6.76 -12.56
C LEU A 51 -4.45 7.17 -12.04
N VAL A 52 -5.31 6.20 -11.71
CA VAL A 52 -6.66 6.44 -11.18
C VAL A 52 -6.61 7.13 -9.82
N LEU A 53 -5.60 6.82 -9.01
CA LEU A 53 -5.40 7.46 -7.71
C LEU A 53 -4.76 8.86 -7.80
N GLY A 54 -4.41 9.34 -9.01
CA GLY A 54 -3.78 10.64 -9.21
C GLY A 54 -2.41 10.75 -8.53
N LEU A 55 -1.75 9.62 -8.30
CA LEU A 55 -0.42 9.59 -7.70
C LEU A 55 0.61 9.86 -8.79
N GLU A 56 1.51 10.82 -8.58
CA GLU A 56 2.68 10.96 -9.45
C GLU A 56 3.53 9.70 -9.29
N ALA A 57 3.75 8.96 -10.38
CA ALA A 57 4.59 7.77 -10.37
C ALA A 57 6.04 8.18 -10.07
N VAL A 58 6.45 8.09 -8.80
CA VAL A 58 7.81 8.44 -8.37
C VAL A 58 8.82 7.39 -8.84
N GLU A 59 8.39 6.13 -9.01
CA GLU A 59 9.24 5.06 -9.54
C GLU A 59 8.83 4.65 -10.96
N LYS A 60 9.82 4.62 -11.86
CA LYS A 60 9.65 4.06 -13.20
C LYS A 60 9.20 2.60 -13.09
N PRO A 61 8.26 2.15 -13.96
CA PRO A 61 7.90 0.74 -14.04
C PRO A 61 9.14 -0.13 -14.16
N LEU A 62 9.10 -1.31 -13.54
CA LEU A 62 10.16 -2.30 -13.61
C LEU A 62 10.47 -2.62 -15.08
N ASN A 63 11.64 -2.19 -15.56
CA ASN A 63 12.08 -2.48 -16.93
C ASN A 63 12.94 -3.75 -16.98
N ARG A 64 13.18 -4.28 -18.17
CA ARG A 64 13.96 -5.50 -18.36
C ARG A 64 15.37 -5.43 -17.76
N ALA A 65 16.02 -4.27 -17.81
CA ALA A 65 17.33 -4.09 -17.21
C ALA A 65 17.27 -4.15 -15.68
N ARG A 66 16.27 -3.50 -15.06
CA ARG A 66 16.06 -3.53 -13.61
C ARG A 66 15.66 -4.91 -13.11
N LEU A 67 14.86 -5.65 -13.88
CA LEU A 67 14.53 -7.04 -13.57
C LEU A 67 15.77 -7.94 -13.60
N ALA A 68 16.62 -7.83 -14.64
CA ALA A 68 17.87 -8.59 -14.72
C ALA A 68 18.83 -8.26 -13.56
N GLU A 69 18.82 -7.02 -13.08
CA GLU A 69 19.59 -6.61 -11.92
C GLU A 69 19.06 -7.23 -10.62
N LEU A 70 17.74 -7.23 -10.42
CA LEU A 70 17.13 -7.89 -9.26
C LEU A 70 17.34 -9.40 -9.28
N GLU A 71 17.25 -10.04 -10.45
CA GLU A 71 17.53 -11.47 -10.62
C GLU A 71 18.96 -11.81 -10.16
N ARG A 72 19.95 -10.96 -10.46
CA ARG A 72 21.32 -11.16 -9.97
C ARG A 72 21.46 -10.96 -8.46
N MET A 73 20.76 -9.96 -7.92
CA MET A 73 20.84 -9.60 -6.50
C MET A 73 20.15 -10.61 -5.57
N TYR A 74 19.05 -11.21 -6.03
CA TYR A 74 18.18 -12.07 -5.24
C TYR A 74 18.01 -13.47 -5.85
N SER A 75 18.97 -13.91 -6.68
CA SER A 75 19.04 -15.30 -7.08
C SER A 75 19.31 -16.12 -5.83
N ASP A 76 18.25 -16.67 -5.23
CA ASP A 76 18.40 -17.75 -4.26
C ASP A 76 19.17 -18.84 -4.98
N MET A 77 20.41 -19.03 -4.52
CA MET A 77 21.42 -19.93 -5.10
C MET A 77 20.72 -21.17 -5.65
N LYS A 78 20.66 -21.29 -6.99
CA LYS A 78 20.06 -22.44 -7.67
C LYS A 78 20.69 -23.71 -7.10
N GLY A 79 19.91 -24.41 -6.26
CA GLY A 79 20.21 -25.72 -5.70
C GLY A 79 21.62 -25.86 -5.10
N ALA A 80 21.78 -25.50 -3.82
CA ALA A 80 22.84 -26.15 -3.04
C ALA A 80 22.45 -27.64 -2.84
N PRO A 81 23.39 -28.58 -3.02
CA PRO A 81 23.13 -30.03 -3.19
C PRO A 81 22.49 -30.72 -1.98
#